data_AF-A0A7S0PSR4-F1
#
_entry.id   AF-A0A7S0PSR4-F1
#
_cell.length_a   1.000
_cell.length_b   1.000
_cell.length_c   1.000
_cell.angle_alpha   90.00
_cell.angle_beta   90.00
_cell.angle_gamma   90.00
#
_symmetry.space_group_name_H-M   'P 1'
#
loop_
_entity.id
_entity.type
_entity.pdbx_description
1 polymer ?
#
loop_
_entity_poly.entity_id
_entity_poly.type
_entity_poly.pdbx_seq_one_letter_code
_entity_poly.pdbx_strand_id
1 'polypeptide(L)'
;RTHSAMPPKKKAAAKKGKAAAKPAYLTDEEHCAPFGLFANDIVTTPLGISCTVLGVKYAGSVEDRENARVWVRYPNGREAPIENPQEYVFGDGYVRGSGNEMLRREAARVAEEARRILAAKIKADREAAAKEAAIKAEEAAKEAKKKAKAEAKRLKEEAEAAAEAEAAAAGG
;
A
#
# COMPACT_ATOMS: atom_id res chain seq x y z
N ARG A 1 39.39 40.67 42.84
CA ARG A 1 38.99 39.51 43.68
C ARG A 1 37.46 39.62 43.83
N THR A 2 36.56 38.76 43.39
CA THR A 2 36.54 37.43 42.76
C THR A 2 35.18 37.31 42.07
N HIS A 3 35.11 37.07 40.75
CA HIS A 3 33.88 36.56 40.13
C HIS A 3 34.08 35.08 39.82
N SER A 4 33.41 34.25 40.63
CA SER A 4 33.37 32.81 40.51
C SER A 4 32.21 32.40 39.60
N ALA A 5 32.55 31.57 38.61
CA ALA A 5 31.81 30.44 38.05
C ALA A 5 30.30 30.56 37.77
N MET A 6 29.93 30.40 36.48
CA MET A 6 29.15 29.23 36.02
C MET A 6 29.20 29.14 34.48
N PRO A 7 29.60 28.00 33.87
CA PRO A 7 29.59 27.84 32.42
C PRO A 7 28.16 27.61 31.90
N PRO A 8 27.77 28.17 30.73
CA PRO A 8 26.44 27.95 30.19
C PRO A 8 26.26 26.47 29.82
N LYS A 9 25.32 25.83 30.53
CA LYS A 9 24.90 24.45 30.38
C LYS A 9 24.42 24.22 28.94
N LYS A 10 25.22 23.49 28.16
CA LYS A 10 24.95 23.04 26.79
C LYS A 10 23.60 22.33 26.75
N LYS A 11 22.53 23.05 26.35
CA LYS A 11 21.23 22.42 26.06
C LYS A 11 21.45 21.47 24.90
N ALA A 12 21.27 20.18 25.18
CA ALA A 12 21.29 19.11 24.20
C ALA A 12 20.39 19.50 23.03
N ALA A 13 20.98 19.62 21.85
CA ALA A 13 20.25 19.72 20.61
C ALA A 13 19.44 18.42 20.48
N ALA A 14 18.16 18.49 20.83
CA ALA A 14 17.20 17.46 20.53
C ALA A 14 17.31 17.17 19.04
N LYS A 15 17.74 15.96 18.72
CA LYS A 15 17.85 15.41 17.36
C LYS A 15 16.44 15.43 16.78
N LYS A 16 16.10 16.56 16.14
CA LYS A 16 14.85 16.77 15.41
C LYS A 16 14.73 15.58 14.47
N GLY A 17 13.74 14.73 14.73
CA GLY A 17 13.41 13.61 13.88
C GLY A 17 13.42 14.12 12.45
N LYS A 18 14.17 13.42 11.59
CA LYS A 18 14.25 13.72 10.17
C LYS A 18 12.82 13.51 9.64
N ALA A 19 12.00 14.55 9.72
CA ALA A 19 10.74 14.63 9.01
C ALA A 19 11.10 14.22 7.60
N ALA A 20 10.43 13.19 7.08
CA ALA A 20 10.62 12.74 5.72
C ALA A 20 10.55 13.99 4.85
N ALA A 21 11.72 14.45 4.41
CA ALA A 21 11.82 15.65 3.61
C ALA A 21 10.88 15.39 2.45
N LYS A 22 9.95 16.33 2.18
CA LYS A 22 9.16 16.30 0.95
C LYS A 22 10.11 15.85 -0.15
N PRO A 23 9.79 14.77 -0.88
CA PRO A 23 10.72 14.23 -1.85
C PRO A 23 11.11 15.38 -2.76
N ALA A 24 12.40 15.70 -2.80
CA ALA A 24 12.92 16.87 -3.52
C ALA A 24 12.63 16.78 -5.04
N TYR A 25 12.30 15.57 -5.49
CA TYR A 25 11.97 15.19 -6.85
C TYR A 25 10.69 14.35 -6.83
N LEU A 26 9.82 14.59 -7.80
CA LEU A 26 8.69 13.72 -8.07
C LEU A 26 9.20 12.54 -8.89
N THR A 27 8.97 11.34 -8.36
CA THR A 27 9.48 10.08 -8.94
C THR A 27 8.37 9.21 -9.49
N ASP A 28 7.12 9.64 -9.35
CA ASP A 28 5.97 8.89 -9.83
C ASP A 28 5.99 8.80 -11.36
N GLU A 29 5.47 7.68 -11.86
CA GLU A 29 5.46 7.36 -13.28
C GLU A 29 4.73 8.43 -14.10
N GLU A 30 3.67 9.03 -13.56
CA GLU A 30 2.90 10.10 -14.21
C GLU A 30 3.74 11.34 -14.54
N HIS A 31 4.72 11.67 -13.70
CA HIS A 31 5.58 12.84 -13.88
C HIS A 31 6.77 12.54 -14.77
N CYS A 32 7.27 11.31 -14.74
CA CYS A 32 8.48 10.92 -15.45
C CYS A 32 8.17 10.40 -16.88
N ALA A 33 7.00 9.80 -17.10
CA ALA A 33 6.56 9.25 -18.39
C ALA A 33 6.63 10.24 -19.58
N PRO A 34 6.29 11.55 -19.43
CA PRO A 34 6.41 12.53 -20.51
C PRO A 34 7.84 12.70 -21.04
N PHE A 35 8.85 12.31 -20.25
CA PHE A 35 10.27 12.43 -20.58
C PHE A 35 10.89 11.10 -21.00
N GLY A 36 10.14 9.99 -21.03
CA GLY A 36 10.64 8.66 -21.36
C GLY A 36 11.70 8.11 -20.39
N LEU A 37 11.87 8.77 -19.24
CA LEU A 37 12.83 8.44 -18.19
C LEU A 37 12.08 8.11 -16.92
N PHE A 38 12.74 7.39 -16.01
CA PHE A 38 12.18 7.08 -14.71
C PHE A 38 13.22 7.36 -13.62
N ALA A 39 12.77 7.49 -12.38
CA ALA A 39 13.67 7.59 -11.25
C ALA A 39 14.65 6.40 -11.21
N ASN A 40 15.90 6.69 -10.85
CA ASN A 40 17.05 5.78 -10.85
C ASN A 40 17.48 5.25 -12.22
N ASP A 41 17.03 5.87 -13.33
CA ASP A 41 17.60 5.54 -14.62
C ASP A 41 19.06 5.93 -14.76
N ILE A 42 19.84 5.11 -15.46
CA ILE A 42 21.18 5.50 -15.91
C ILE A 42 21.04 6.11 -17.31
N VAL A 43 21.46 7.37 -17.42
CA VAL A 43 21.51 8.11 -18.67
C VAL A 43 22.94 8.52 -18.96
N THR A 44 23.38 8.36 -20.19
CA THR A 44 24.69 8.81 -20.65
C THR A 44 24.53 10.17 -21.29
N THR A 45 25.29 11.17 -20.85
CA THR A 45 25.29 12.51 -21.44
C THR A 45 25.96 12.50 -22.83
N PRO A 46 25.79 13.55 -23.66
CA PRO A 46 26.48 13.66 -24.94
C PRO A 46 28.01 13.61 -24.80
N LEU A 47 28.52 13.97 -23.62
CA LEU A 47 29.94 13.91 -23.26
C LEU A 47 30.38 12.51 -22.78
N GLY A 48 29.51 11.51 -22.85
CA GLY A 48 29.80 10.13 -22.44
C GLY A 48 29.75 9.89 -20.93
N ILE A 49 29.24 10.83 -20.14
CA ILE A 49 29.22 10.70 -18.67
C ILE A 49 27.92 10.01 -18.25
N SER A 50 28.00 8.91 -17.50
CA SER A 50 26.83 8.26 -16.94
C SER A 50 26.33 8.99 -15.70
N CYS A 51 25.06 9.36 -15.72
CA CYS A 51 24.36 10.05 -14.63
C CYS A 51 23.15 9.21 -14.17
N THR A 52 22.72 9.39 -12.93
CA THR A 52 21.52 8.76 -12.38
C THR A 52 20.36 9.74 -12.35
N VAL A 53 19.21 9.39 -12.93
CA VAL A 53 17.98 10.19 -12.86
C VAL A 53 17.45 10.20 -11.44
N LEU A 54 17.22 11.39 -10.89
CA LEU A 54 16.64 11.58 -9.56
C LEU A 54 15.12 11.67 -9.63
N GLY A 55 14.59 12.30 -10.68
CA GLY A 55 13.15 12.51 -10.90
C GLY A 55 12.89 13.87 -11.53
N VAL A 56 11.64 14.33 -11.46
CA VAL A 56 11.20 15.59 -12.06
C VAL A 56 11.00 16.65 -10.98
N LYS A 57 11.42 17.88 -11.29
CA LYS A 57 11.15 19.05 -10.46
C LYS A 57 10.42 20.11 -11.28
N TYR A 58 9.39 20.68 -10.67
CA TYR A 58 8.61 21.78 -11.21
C TYR A 58 9.12 23.10 -10.60
N ALA A 59 9.12 24.18 -11.39
CA ALA A 59 9.59 25.48 -10.93
C ALA A 59 8.65 26.12 -9.89
N GLY A 60 7.33 25.89 -10.02
CA GLY A 60 6.29 26.44 -9.15
C GLY A 60 5.33 25.37 -8.65
N SER A 61 4.31 25.05 -9.44
CA SER A 61 3.29 24.01 -9.17
C SER A 61 3.51 22.77 -10.03
N VAL A 62 2.93 21.64 -9.61
CA VAL A 62 2.88 20.39 -10.39
C VAL A 62 2.04 20.55 -11.66
N GLU A 63 1.16 21.55 -11.69
CA GLU A 63 0.36 21.94 -12.85
C GLU A 63 1.20 22.64 -13.93
N ASP A 64 2.36 23.20 -13.57
CA ASP A 64 3.28 23.90 -14.48
C ASP A 64 4.14 22.90 -15.28
N ARG A 65 3.48 22.02 -16.03
CA ARG A 65 4.14 20.95 -16.79
C ARG A 65 5.14 21.46 -17.83
N GLU A 66 4.97 22.68 -18.32
CA GLU A 66 5.90 23.32 -19.27
C GLU A 66 7.27 23.60 -18.65
N ASN A 67 7.30 23.91 -17.34
CA ASN A 67 8.52 24.19 -16.58
C ASN A 67 9.06 22.97 -15.85
N ALA A 68 8.51 21.78 -16.13
CA ALA A 68 9.03 20.54 -15.59
C ALA A 68 10.42 20.25 -16.18
N ARG A 69 11.37 19.93 -15.29
CA ARG A 69 12.74 19.54 -15.67
C ARG A 69 13.11 18.25 -14.97
N VAL A 70 13.71 17.33 -15.72
CA VAL A 70 14.30 16.12 -15.17
C VAL A 70 15.64 16.49 -14.54
N TRP A 71 15.87 16.00 -13.32
CA TRP A 71 17.13 16.20 -12.59
C TRP A 71 17.92 14.91 -12.57
N VAL A 72 19.23 15.04 -12.73
CA VAL A 72 20.19 13.93 -12.68
C VAL A 72 21.28 14.21 -11.68
N ARG A 73 21.83 13.14 -11.11
CA ARG A 73 23.03 13.14 -10.29
C ARG A 73 24.20 12.62 -11.09
N TYR A 74 25.25 13.42 -11.19
CA TYR A 74 26.52 13.07 -11.79
C TYR A 74 27.36 12.21 -10.84
N PRO A 75 28.38 11.48 -11.34
CA PRO A 75 29.25 10.63 -10.52
C PRO A 75 29.98 11.38 -9.40
N ASN A 76 30.25 12.67 -9.60
CA ASN A 76 30.87 13.55 -8.60
C ASN A 76 29.89 14.02 -7.50
N GLY A 77 28.65 13.53 -7.50
CA GLY A 77 27.61 13.89 -6.55
C GLY A 77 26.92 15.22 -6.84
N ARG A 78 27.28 15.93 -7.93
CA ARG A 78 26.56 17.14 -8.34
C ARG A 78 25.23 16.78 -8.96
N GLU A 79 24.23 17.61 -8.68
CA GLU A 79 22.88 17.46 -9.20
C GLU A 79 22.59 18.64 -10.14
N ALA A 80 22.06 18.35 -11.33
CA ALA A 80 21.70 19.37 -12.29
C ALA A 80 20.44 18.99 -13.07
N PRO A 81 19.67 19.98 -13.54
CA PRO A 81 18.62 19.72 -14.52
C PRO A 81 19.25 19.31 -15.84
N ILE A 82 18.55 18.44 -16.57
CA ILE A 82 18.83 18.17 -17.97
C ILE A 82 18.38 19.39 -18.79
N GLU A 83 19.25 19.88 -19.66
CA GLU A 83 19.00 21.07 -20.48
C GLU A 83 17.90 20.85 -21.53
N ASN A 84 17.87 19.68 -22.20
CA ASN A 84 16.87 19.33 -23.21
C ASN A 84 16.21 17.96 -22.96
N PRO A 85 15.13 17.92 -22.16
CA PRO A 85 14.42 16.68 -21.87
C PRO A 85 13.68 16.08 -23.08
N GLN A 86 13.33 16.89 -24.09
CA GLN A 86 12.59 16.46 -25.28
C GLN A 86 13.48 15.80 -26.35
N GLU A 87 14.77 16.13 -26.41
CA GLU A 87 15.74 15.53 -27.36
C GLU A 87 16.04 14.06 -27.03
N TYR A 88 15.71 13.63 -25.80
CA TYR A 88 15.79 12.22 -25.37
C TYR A 88 14.83 11.27 -26.08
N VAL A 89 13.81 11.79 -26.76
CA VAL A 89 12.81 10.92 -27.39
C VAL A 89 13.44 10.18 -28.57
N PHE A 90 14.50 10.70 -29.22
CA PHE A 90 15.25 9.99 -30.28
C PHE A 90 16.68 10.52 -30.45
N GLY A 91 17.68 9.75 -29.99
CA GLY A 91 19.02 9.66 -30.59
C GLY A 91 20.01 10.82 -30.42
N ASP A 92 19.57 12.06 -30.26
CA ASP A 92 20.46 13.22 -30.18
C ASP A 92 20.59 13.73 -28.75
N GLY A 93 21.77 13.51 -28.19
CA GLY A 93 22.17 14.07 -26.91
C GLY A 93 22.40 12.99 -25.86
N TYR A 94 21.40 12.76 -25.02
CA TYR A 94 21.55 11.83 -23.92
C TYR A 94 20.87 10.49 -24.21
N VAL A 95 21.55 9.40 -23.86
CA VAL A 95 21.12 8.04 -24.18
C VAL A 95 20.76 7.28 -22.91
N ARG A 96 19.57 6.69 -22.86
CA ARG A 96 19.18 5.80 -21.75
C ARG A 96 19.92 4.46 -21.85
N GLY A 97 20.49 3.99 -20.74
CA GLY A 97 21.16 2.69 -20.68
C GLY A 97 20.20 1.54 -20.98
N SER A 98 20.54 0.69 -21.94
CA SER A 98 19.72 -0.45 -22.39
C SER A 98 19.45 -1.50 -21.28
N GLY A 99 20.36 -1.63 -20.31
CA GLY A 99 20.21 -2.59 -19.20
C GLY A 99 19.03 -2.30 -18.27
N ASN A 100 18.65 -1.03 -18.09
CA ASN A 100 17.57 -0.67 -17.17
C ASN A 100 16.18 -1.02 -17.71
N GLU A 101 15.99 -0.98 -19.02
CA GLU A 101 14.70 -1.32 -19.64
C GLU A 101 14.35 -2.80 -19.47
N MET A 102 15.33 -3.68 -19.72
CA MET A 102 15.21 -5.11 -19.47
C MET A 102 14.87 -5.39 -18.00
N LEU A 103 15.58 -4.75 -17.07
CA LEU A 103 15.34 -4.91 -15.63
C LEU A 103 13.94 -4.43 -15.21
N ARG A 104 13.45 -3.32 -15.76
CA ARG A 104 12.08 -2.85 -15.49
C ARG A 104 11.02 -3.79 -16.04
N ARG A 105 11.20 -4.28 -17.27
CA ARG A 105 10.27 -5.23 -17.88
C ARG A 105 10.17 -6.51 -17.04
N GLU A 106 11.30 -7.01 -16.55
CA GLU A 106 11.34 -8.16 -15.64
C GLU A 106 10.69 -7.84 -14.28
N ALA A 107 10.97 -6.67 -13.69
CA ALA A 107 10.35 -6.26 -12.44
C ALA A 107 8.82 -6.14 -12.56
N ALA A 108 8.31 -5.60 -13.67
CA ALA A 108 6.88 -5.52 -13.96
C ALA A 108 6.25 -6.91 -14.10
N ARG A 109 6.92 -7.84 -14.79
CA ARG A 109 6.49 -9.24 -14.91
C ARG A 109 6.34 -9.91 -13.53
N VAL A 110 7.35 -9.76 -12.68
CA VAL A 110 7.35 -10.32 -11.32
C VAL A 110 6.26 -9.68 -10.44
N ALA A 111 6.06 -8.37 -10.55
CA ALA A 111 5.01 -7.66 -9.81
C ALA A 111 3.60 -8.12 -10.21
N GLU A 112 3.35 -8.33 -11.51
CA GLU A 112 2.09 -8.88 -12.00
C GLU A 112 1.86 -10.32 -11.55
N GLU A 113 2.90 -11.15 -11.55
CA GLU A 113 2.83 -12.51 -11.03
C GLU A 113 2.51 -12.52 -9.52
N ALA A 114 3.17 -11.66 -8.74
CA ALA A 114 2.89 -11.49 -7.32
C ALA A 114 1.44 -11.04 -7.05
N ARG A 115 0.90 -10.12 -7.86
CA ARG A 115 -0.50 -9.68 -7.80
C ARG A 115 -1.47 -10.82 -8.08
N ARG A 116 -1.18 -11.66 -9.09
CA ARG A 116 -2.00 -12.83 -9.42
C ARG A 116 -2.00 -13.85 -8.28
N ILE A 117 -0.83 -14.11 -7.70
CA ILE A 117 -0.69 -15.03 -6.56
C ILE A 117 -1.48 -14.50 -5.35
N LEU A 118 -1.38 -13.21 -5.03
CA LEU A 118 -2.15 -12.59 -3.95
C LEU A 118 -3.66 -12.64 -4.21
N ALA A 119 -4.10 -12.33 -5.42
CA ALA A 119 -5.51 -12.40 -5.79
C ALA A 119 -6.06 -13.84 -5.66
N ALA A 120 -5.27 -14.84 -6.07
CA ALA A 120 -5.63 -16.25 -5.92
C ALA A 120 -5.74 -16.65 -4.43
N LYS A 121 -4.81 -16.19 -3.58
CA LYS A 121 -4.87 -16.43 -2.12
C LYS A 121 -6.12 -15.79 -1.50
N ILE A 122 -6.40 -14.53 -1.80
CA ILE A 122 -7.60 -13.84 -1.30
C ILE A 122 -8.89 -14.55 -1.72
N LYS A 123 -8.94 -15.04 -2.96
CA LYS A 123 -10.09 -15.82 -3.44
C LYS A 123 -10.23 -17.15 -2.68
N ALA A 124 -9.13 -17.88 -2.49
CA ALA A 124 -9.12 -19.13 -1.75
C ALA A 124 -9.54 -18.93 -0.29
N ASP A 125 -9.05 -17.88 0.37
CA ASP A 125 -9.40 -17.55 1.76
C ASP A 125 -10.89 -17.19 1.90
N ARG A 126 -11.45 -16.47 0.93
CA ARG A 126 -12.89 -16.15 0.89
C ARG A 126 -13.75 -17.40 0.68
N GLU A 127 -13.33 -18.30 -0.20
CA GLU A 127 -14.04 -19.58 -0.42
C GLU A 127 -13.96 -20.49 0.81
N ALA A 128 -12.82 -20.54 1.50
CA ALA A 128 -12.66 -21.27 2.75
C ALA A 128 -13.55 -20.70 3.86
N ALA A 129 -13.58 -19.37 4.02
CA ALA A 129 -14.44 -18.69 4.99
C ALA A 129 -15.93 -18.92 4.70
N ALA A 130 -16.34 -18.91 3.42
CA ALA A 130 -17.73 -19.19 3.02
C ALA A 130 -18.14 -20.64 3.34
N LYS A 131 -17.23 -21.61 3.12
CA LYS A 131 -17.47 -23.02 3.47
C LYS A 131 -17.58 -23.21 4.98
N GLU A 132 -16.70 -22.60 5.78
CA GLU A 132 -16.81 -22.63 7.24
C GLU A 132 -18.11 -21.99 7.74
N ALA A 133 -18.53 -20.87 7.15
CA ALA A 133 -19.78 -20.22 7.51
C ALA A 133 -21.00 -21.08 7.17
N ALA A 134 -20.99 -21.78 6.03
CA ALA A 134 -22.06 -22.70 5.65
C ALA A 134 -22.16 -23.90 6.61
N ILE A 135 -21.02 -24.48 7.01
CA ILE A 135 -20.97 -25.58 8.00
C ILE A 135 -21.54 -25.11 9.35
N LYS A 136 -21.10 -23.95 9.84
CA LYS A 136 -21.62 -23.38 11.11
C LYS A 136 -23.12 -23.07 11.05
N ALA A 137 -23.61 -22.58 9.92
CA ALA A 137 -25.04 -22.33 9.72
C ALA A 137 -25.86 -23.63 9.72
N GLU A 138 -25.35 -24.70 9.11
CA GLU A 138 -26.01 -26.01 9.11
C GLU A 138 -26.06 -26.63 10.52
N GLU A 139 -24.97 -26.54 11.27
CA GLU A 139 -24.92 -27.01 12.67
C GLU A 139 -25.88 -26.22 13.57
N ALA A 140 -25.90 -24.89 13.44
CA ALA A 140 -26.83 -24.03 14.18
C ALA A 140 -28.30 -24.35 13.85
N ALA A 141 -28.63 -24.62 12.59
CA ALA A 141 -29.98 -25.01 12.17
C ALA A 141 -30.40 -26.37 12.75
N LYS A 142 -29.49 -27.35 12.78
CA LYS A 142 -29.72 -28.66 13.41
C LYS A 142 -29.95 -28.54 14.92
N GLU A 143 -29.18 -27.69 15.59
CA GLU A 143 -29.32 -27.47 17.04
C GLU A 143 -30.63 -26.72 17.37
N ALA A 144 -31.00 -25.70 16.58
CA ALA A 144 -32.27 -24.99 16.72
C ALA A 144 -33.47 -25.93 16.53
N LYS A 145 -33.42 -26.83 15.54
CA LYS A 145 -34.49 -27.81 15.31
C LYS A 145 -34.63 -28.81 16.47
N LYS A 146 -33.51 -29.19 17.10
CA LYS A 146 -33.54 -30.04 18.32
C LYS A 146 -34.16 -29.30 19.51
N LYS A 147 -33.77 -28.04 19.74
CA LYS A 147 -34.33 -27.21 20.82
C LYS A 147 -35.83 -26.97 20.64
N ALA A 148 -36.26 -26.60 19.44
CA ALA A 148 -37.68 -26.42 19.13
C ALA A 148 -38.51 -27.71 19.33
N LYS A 149 -37.97 -28.88 18.98
CA LYS A 149 -38.65 -30.17 19.20
C LYS A 149 -38.73 -30.53 20.69
N ALA A 150 -37.70 -30.20 21.47
CA ALA A 150 -37.70 -30.43 22.92
C ALA A 150 -38.69 -29.50 23.64
N GLU A 151 -38.74 -28.23 23.24
CA GLU A 151 -39.64 -27.22 23.80
C GLU A 151 -41.11 -27.52 23.46
N ALA A 152 -41.40 -27.91 22.22
CA ALA A 152 -42.74 -28.34 21.81
C ALA A 152 -43.21 -29.60 22.55
N LYS A 153 -42.31 -30.55 22.84
CA LYS A 153 -42.64 -31.72 23.66
C LYS A 153 -43.00 -31.29 25.09
N ARG A 154 -42.21 -30.39 25.68
CA ARG A 154 -42.40 -29.92 27.05
C ARG A 154 -43.70 -29.13 27.21
N LEU A 155 -44.00 -28.23 26.29
CA LEU A 155 -45.28 -27.49 26.23
C LEU A 155 -46.48 -28.43 26.09
N LYS A 156 -46.32 -29.54 25.37
CA LYS A 156 -47.39 -30.54 25.23
C LYS A 156 -47.63 -31.31 26.52
N GLU A 157 -46.56 -31.73 27.22
CA GLU A 157 -46.66 -32.35 28.56
C GLU A 157 -47.25 -31.38 29.61
N GLU A 158 -46.91 -30.08 29.54
CA GLU A 158 -47.45 -29.06 30.46
C GLU A 158 -48.93 -28.76 30.21
N ALA A 159 -49.36 -28.75 28.93
CA ALA A 159 -50.76 -28.60 28.57
C ALA A 159 -51.61 -29.82 28.95
N GLU A 160 -51.05 -31.03 28.84
CA GLU A 160 -51.71 -32.28 29.23
C GLU A 160 -51.85 -32.38 30.77
N ALA A 161 -50.82 -31.98 31.52
CA ALA A 161 -50.87 -31.89 32.98
C ALA A 161 -51.85 -30.80 33.48
N ALA A 162 -51.96 -29.66 32.78
CA ALA A 162 -52.92 -28.61 33.10
C ALA A 162 -54.38 -29.05 32.83
N ALA A 163 -54.62 -29.79 31.74
CA ALA A 163 -55.93 -30.35 31.42
C ALA A 163 -56.37 -31.43 32.42
N GLU A 164 -55.43 -32.24 32.92
CA GLU A 164 -55.71 -33.25 33.95
C GLU A 164 -56.00 -32.61 35.33
N ALA A 165 -55.33 -31.50 35.66
CA ALA A 165 -55.61 -30.70 36.85
C ALA A 165 -56.96 -29.97 36.79
N GLU A 166 -57.37 -29.49 35.61
CA GLU A 166 -58.69 -28.85 35.41
C GLU A 166 -59.82 -29.89 35.44
N ALA A 167 -59.60 -31.10 34.90
CA ALA A 167 -60.54 -32.21 34.99
C ALA A 167 -60.72 -32.72 36.44
N ALA A 168 -59.68 -32.68 37.27
CA ALA A 168 -59.77 -33.01 38.69
C ALA A 168 -60.49 -31.94 39.52
N ALA A 169 -60.50 -30.68 39.08
CA ALA A 169 -61.19 -29.57 39.77
C ALA A 169 -62.69 -29.46 39.42
N ALA A 170 -63.12 -29.96 38.27
CA ALA A 170 -64.52 -29.92 37.82
C ALA A 170 -65.40 -31.10 38.32
N GLY A 171 -64.81 -32.07 39.03
CA GLY A 171 -65.50 -33.27 39.54
C GLY A 171 -65.74 -33.30 41.06
N GLY A 172 -65.54 -32.19 41.78
CA GLY A 172 -65.74 -32.06 43.23
C GLY A 172 -67.12 -31.53 43.61
#